data_AF-A0A2R2W7L2-F1
#
_entry.id   AF-A0A2R2W7L2-F1
#
_cell.length_a   1.000
_cell.length_b   1.000
_cell.length_c   1.000
_cell.angle_alpha   90.00
_cell.angle_beta   90.00
_cell.angle_gamma   90.00
#
_symmetry.space_group_name_H-M   'P 1'
#
loop_
_entity.id
_entity.type
_entity.pdbx_description
1 polymer ?
#
loop_
_entity_poly.entity_id
_entity_poly.type
_entity_poly.pdbx_seq_one_letter_code
_entity_poly.pdbx_strand_id
1 'polypeptide(L)'
;MATTRTTDEGDGMDDTHEDALPPTVQSLIRGLDTARHAFDGLGDVDEAHHGRILEDLVSTVPDLASAAARAGHGAWASMIVLAAADCPPEWATGCPRWKALVESSFAAIDAANRAAADEQARLVEVRRRRLA
;
A
#
# COMPACT_ATOMS: atom_id res chain seq x y z
N MET A 1 46.72 -38.56 -24.18
CA MET A 1 46.99 -37.73 -22.99
C MET A 1 46.34 -36.38 -23.26
N ALA A 2 45.09 -36.21 -22.85
CA ALA A 2 44.66 -35.65 -21.56
C ALA A 2 44.37 -34.14 -21.75
N THR A 3 43.25 -33.53 -21.36
CA THR A 3 41.92 -33.95 -20.90
C THR A 3 41.04 -32.72 -21.12
N THR A 4 39.79 -32.90 -21.57
CA THR A 4 38.74 -31.87 -21.53
C THR A 4 38.25 -31.67 -20.08
N ARG A 5 38.34 -30.45 -19.54
CA ARG A 5 37.40 -29.83 -18.57
C ARG A 5 38.02 -28.61 -17.91
N THR A 6 37.23 -27.53 -17.87
CA THR A 6 36.81 -26.76 -16.68
C THR A 6 35.77 -25.79 -17.27
N THR A 7 34.52 -26.20 -17.43
CA THR A 7 33.45 -25.97 -16.45
C THR A 7 33.65 -24.64 -15.73
N ASP A 8 33.39 -23.54 -16.42
CA ASP A 8 33.09 -22.26 -15.78
C ASP A 8 31.60 -22.33 -15.41
N GLU A 9 31.34 -22.93 -14.25
CA GLU A 9 30.10 -22.78 -13.50
C GLU A 9 30.10 -21.36 -12.93
N GLY A 10 29.76 -20.40 -13.79
CA GLY A 10 29.51 -19.01 -13.43
C GLY A 10 28.03 -18.79 -13.18
N ASP A 11 27.62 -19.07 -11.96
CA ASP A 11 26.55 -18.37 -11.25
C ASP A 11 25.14 -18.51 -11.84
N GLY A 12 24.55 -19.67 -11.60
CA GLY A 12 23.11 -19.75 -11.40
C GLY A 12 22.74 -18.94 -10.17
N MET A 13 22.63 -17.62 -10.34
CA MET A 13 21.91 -16.76 -9.41
C MET A 13 20.43 -17.06 -9.60
N ASP A 14 20.03 -18.18 -8.99
CA ASP A 14 18.70 -18.41 -8.48
C ASP A 14 18.45 -17.28 -7.47
N ASP A 15 18.15 -16.08 -7.98
CA ASP A 15 17.62 -14.98 -7.18
C ASP A 15 16.23 -15.44 -6.72
N THR A 16 16.26 -16.09 -5.57
CA THR A 16 15.23 -16.19 -4.55
C THR A 16 13.99 -15.36 -4.93
N HIS A 17 12.99 -16.02 -5.53
CA HIS A 17 11.61 -15.54 -5.53
C HIS A 17 11.04 -15.63 -4.11
N GLU A 18 11.73 -15.06 -3.12
CA GLU A 18 11.26 -14.91 -1.75
C GLU A 18 10.53 -13.58 -1.64
N ASP A 19 9.21 -13.64 -1.45
CA ASP A 19 8.42 -12.56 -0.85
C ASP A 19 8.46 -11.18 -1.52
N ALA A 20 8.40 -11.14 -2.85
CA ALA A 20 8.09 -9.88 -3.54
C ALA A 20 6.65 -9.45 -3.17
N LEU A 21 6.52 -8.40 -2.34
CA LEU A 21 5.24 -7.80 -1.98
C LEU A 21 4.42 -7.51 -3.26
N PRO A 22 3.08 -7.62 -3.26
CA PRO A 22 2.25 -7.31 -4.40
C PRO A 22 2.43 -5.85 -4.82
N PRO A 23 2.33 -5.55 -6.12
CA PRO A 23 2.58 -4.19 -6.63
C PRO A 23 1.66 -3.13 -6.02
N THR A 24 0.43 -3.50 -5.66
CA THR A 24 -0.53 -2.61 -4.97
C THR A 24 -0.09 -2.28 -3.55
N VAL A 25 0.48 -3.25 -2.84
CA VAL A 25 1.02 -3.09 -1.49
C VAL A 25 2.32 -2.27 -1.51
N GLN A 26 3.21 -2.55 -2.47
CA GLN A 26 4.39 -1.72 -2.69
C GLN A 26 4.04 -0.26 -3.01
N SER A 27 2.98 -0.04 -3.79
CA SER A 27 2.51 1.31 -4.12
C SER A 27 2.02 2.05 -2.88
N LEU A 28 1.28 1.37 -1.99
CA LEU A 28 0.85 1.93 -0.71
C LEU A 28 2.05 2.33 0.18
N ILE A 29 3.05 1.45 0.31
CA ILE A 29 4.27 1.74 1.08
C ILE A 29 4.95 2.99 0.53
N ARG A 30 5.17 3.04 -0.78
CA ARG A 30 5.77 4.20 -1.45
C ARG A 30 4.95 5.47 -1.26
N GLY A 31 3.62 5.37 -1.29
CA GLY A 31 2.71 6.49 -1.04
C GLY A 31 2.85 7.04 0.39
N LEU A 32 2.95 6.17 1.38
CA LEU A 32 3.17 6.56 2.78
C LEU A 32 4.55 7.17 3.02
N ASP A 33 5.60 6.61 2.42
CA ASP A 33 6.95 7.19 2.45
C ASP A 33 7.00 8.55 1.77
N THR A 34 6.34 8.68 0.61
CA THR A 34 6.24 9.96 -0.10
C THR A 34 5.48 10.97 0.74
N ALA A 35 4.38 10.57 1.38
CA ALA A 35 3.65 11.45 2.29
C ALA A 35 4.58 11.91 3.41
N ARG A 36 5.21 10.97 4.13
CA ARG A 36 6.16 11.27 5.21
C ARG A 36 7.24 12.28 4.78
N HIS A 37 7.92 12.05 3.66
CA HIS A 37 8.95 12.96 3.15
C HIS A 37 8.43 14.30 2.63
N ALA A 38 7.28 14.30 1.97
CA ALA A 38 6.65 15.54 1.52
C ALA A 38 6.24 16.41 2.69
N PHE A 39 5.86 15.80 3.82
CA PHE A 39 5.65 16.54 5.04
C PHE A 39 6.97 16.96 5.74
N ASP A 40 8.08 16.20 5.63
CA ASP A 40 9.40 16.60 6.15
C ASP A 40 9.98 17.83 5.42
N GLY A 41 9.72 17.96 4.11
CA GLY A 41 10.27 19.03 3.25
C GLY A 41 9.60 20.41 3.38
N LEU A 42 8.69 20.59 4.34
CA LEU A 42 7.83 21.77 4.46
C LEU A 42 8.47 23.00 5.11
N GLY A 43 9.74 22.93 5.50
CA GLY A 43 10.45 24.07 6.10
C GLY A 43 10.63 25.28 5.17
N ASP A 44 10.58 25.09 3.85
CA ASP A 44 10.96 26.10 2.85
C ASP A 44 9.84 26.51 1.87
N VAL A 45 8.59 26.10 2.12
CA VAL A 45 7.48 26.25 1.17
C VAL A 45 6.43 27.24 1.68
N ASP A 46 5.94 28.12 0.81
CA ASP A 46 4.82 29.04 1.11
C ASP A 46 3.54 28.27 1.53
N GLU A 47 2.80 28.83 2.49
CA GLU A 47 1.73 28.14 3.23
C GLU A 47 0.55 27.71 2.33
N ALA A 48 0.33 28.42 1.23
CA ALA A 48 -0.66 28.06 0.21
C ALA A 48 -0.24 26.85 -0.65
N HIS A 49 1.05 26.68 -0.91
CA HIS A 49 1.57 25.53 -1.66
C HIS A 49 1.69 24.30 -0.77
N HIS A 50 2.02 24.53 0.51
CA HIS A 50 1.92 23.55 1.60
C HIS A 50 0.52 22.94 1.69
N GLY A 51 -0.55 23.75 1.74
CA GLY A 51 -1.93 23.25 1.81
C GLY A 51 -2.30 22.29 0.68
N ARG A 52 -1.91 22.59 -0.57
CA ARG A 52 -2.25 21.74 -1.74
C ARG A 52 -1.50 20.42 -1.75
N ILE A 53 -0.19 20.43 -1.46
CA ILE A 53 0.60 19.19 -1.38
C ILE A 53 -0.03 18.25 -0.36
N LEU A 54 -0.50 18.80 0.77
CA LEU A 54 -1.15 17.99 1.80
C LEU A 54 -2.53 17.47 1.38
N GLU A 55 -3.34 18.25 0.69
CA GLU A 55 -4.64 17.78 0.17
C GLU A 55 -4.46 16.62 -0.85
N ASP A 56 -3.48 16.74 -1.75
CA ASP A 56 -3.16 15.70 -2.73
C ASP A 56 -2.65 14.41 -2.04
N LEU A 57 -1.83 14.54 -1.00
CA LEU A 57 -1.33 13.38 -0.23
C LEU A 57 -2.42 12.72 0.62
N VAL A 58 -3.28 13.53 1.23
CA VAL A 58 -4.40 13.05 2.07
C VAL A 58 -5.44 12.29 1.23
N SER A 59 -5.54 12.57 -0.07
CA SER A 59 -6.40 11.84 -0.99
C SER A 59 -5.72 10.62 -1.64
N THR A 60 -4.42 10.69 -1.93
CA THR A 60 -3.70 9.63 -2.66
C THR A 60 -3.49 8.35 -1.83
N VAL A 61 -3.09 8.46 -0.56
CA VAL A 61 -2.79 7.28 0.27
C VAL A 61 -4.04 6.43 0.53
N PRO A 62 -5.23 7.00 0.87
CA PRO A 62 -6.45 6.21 1.01
C PRO A 62 -6.85 5.49 -0.28
N ASP A 63 -6.62 6.09 -1.44
CA ASP A 63 -6.90 5.46 -2.74
C ASP A 63 -5.99 4.24 -2.98
N LEU A 64 -4.70 4.35 -2.66
CA LEU A 64 -3.74 3.24 -2.72
C LEU A 64 -4.12 2.12 -1.73
N ALA A 65 -4.54 2.49 -0.52
CA ALA A 65 -5.00 1.55 0.49
C ALA A 65 -6.27 0.80 0.02
N SER A 66 -7.21 1.52 -0.58
CA SER A 66 -8.41 0.95 -1.20
C SER A 66 -8.06 0.00 -2.34
N ALA A 67 -7.10 0.38 -3.20
CA ALA A 67 -6.66 -0.46 -4.32
C ALA A 67 -6.01 -1.77 -3.83
N ALA A 68 -5.17 -1.71 -2.81
CA ALA A 68 -4.59 -2.91 -2.18
C ALA A 68 -5.68 -3.81 -1.58
N ALA A 69 -6.68 -3.24 -0.91
CA ALA A 69 -7.80 -3.98 -0.36
C ALA A 69 -8.67 -4.64 -1.46
N ARG A 70 -8.99 -3.92 -2.54
CA ARG A 70 -9.72 -4.48 -3.70
C ARG A 70 -8.95 -5.60 -4.39
N ALA A 71 -7.63 -5.56 -4.37
CA ALA A 71 -6.77 -6.63 -4.87
C ALA A 71 -6.72 -7.87 -3.94
N GLY A 72 -7.44 -7.86 -2.81
CA GLY A 72 -7.46 -8.96 -1.84
C GLY A 72 -6.36 -8.87 -0.78
N HIS A 73 -5.59 -7.77 -0.76
CA HIS A 73 -4.49 -7.55 0.18
C HIS A 73 -4.87 -6.60 1.33
N GLY A 74 -6.16 -6.57 1.70
CA GLY A 74 -6.67 -5.65 2.73
C GLY A 74 -5.98 -5.81 4.09
N ALA A 75 -5.65 -7.03 4.50
CA ALA A 75 -4.90 -7.27 5.74
C ALA A 75 -3.49 -6.66 5.71
N TRP A 76 -2.79 -6.78 4.58
CA TRP A 76 -1.47 -6.18 4.40
C TRP A 76 -1.55 -4.65 4.37
N ALA A 77 -2.55 -4.11 3.67
CA ALA A 77 -2.82 -2.67 3.68
C ALA A 77 -3.07 -2.14 5.10
N SER A 78 -3.90 -2.83 5.91
CA SER A 78 -4.17 -2.43 7.29
C SER A 78 -2.92 -2.49 8.16
N MET A 79 -2.07 -3.51 8.04
CA MET A 79 -0.81 -3.58 8.79
C MET A 79 0.15 -2.45 8.44
N ILE A 80 0.23 -2.08 7.16
CA ILE A 80 1.10 -0.99 6.69
C ILE A 80 0.59 0.36 7.18
N VAL A 81 -0.72 0.62 7.11
CA VAL A 81 -1.33 1.84 7.65
C VAL A 81 -1.17 1.90 9.17
N LEU A 82 -1.29 0.77 9.87
CA LEU A 82 -1.04 0.69 11.31
C LEU A 82 0.42 1.02 11.65
N ALA A 83 1.38 0.45 10.91
CA ALA A 83 2.79 0.75 11.10
C ALA A 83 3.11 2.24 10.87
N ALA A 84 2.45 2.88 9.90
CA ALA A 84 2.55 4.33 9.69
C ALA A 84 1.91 5.14 10.84
N ALA A 85 0.87 4.61 11.48
CA ALA A 85 0.27 5.23 12.65
C ALA A 85 1.17 5.14 13.90
N ASP A 86 1.85 4.01 14.07
CA ASP A 86 2.75 3.74 15.22
C ASP A 86 4.09 4.47 15.12
N CYS A 87 4.54 4.74 13.90
CA CYS A 87 5.76 5.51 13.63
C CYS A 87 5.42 6.83 12.90
N PRO A 88 4.69 7.75 13.56
CA PRO A 88 4.41 9.04 12.95
C PRO A 88 5.74 9.81 12.75
N PRO A 89 5.81 10.69 11.74
CA PRO A 89 6.91 11.64 11.62
C PRO A 89 7.12 12.45 12.90
N GLU A 90 8.35 12.85 13.24
CA GLU A 90 8.66 13.53 14.51
C GLU A 90 7.84 14.82 14.72
N TRP A 91 7.64 15.60 13.66
CA TRP A 91 6.81 16.81 13.66
C TRP A 91 5.30 16.51 13.55
N ALA A 92 4.91 15.27 13.22
CA ALA A 92 3.52 14.85 13.17
C ALA A 92 2.95 14.54 14.56
N THR A 93 3.78 14.57 15.62
CA THR A 93 3.35 14.47 17.01
C THR A 93 2.37 15.62 17.32
N GLY A 94 1.07 15.35 17.19
CA GLY A 94 0.01 16.35 17.33
C GLY A 94 -0.53 16.94 16.01
N CYS A 95 -0.10 16.48 14.85
CA CYS A 95 -0.61 16.95 13.55
C CYS A 95 -1.95 16.26 13.21
N PRO A 96 -3.08 17.02 13.18
CA PRO A 96 -4.39 16.43 12.91
C PRO A 96 -4.50 15.80 11.51
N ARG A 97 -3.69 16.28 10.55
CA ARG A 97 -3.72 15.83 9.15
C ARG A 97 -3.13 14.42 8.97
N TRP A 98 -2.05 14.07 9.69
CA TRP A 98 -1.51 12.71 9.67
C TRP A 98 -2.51 11.70 10.24
N LYS A 99 -3.15 12.07 11.35
CA LYS A 99 -4.21 11.27 11.95
C LYS A 99 -5.40 11.09 11.00
N ALA A 100 -5.86 12.17 10.37
CA ALA A 100 -6.94 12.10 9.38
C ALA A 100 -6.57 11.20 8.19
N LEU A 101 -5.33 11.28 7.71
CA LEU A 101 -4.83 10.42 6.63
C LEU A 101 -4.89 8.94 6.99
N VAL A 102 -4.41 8.58 8.18
CA VAL A 102 -4.47 7.20 8.71
C VAL A 102 -5.91 6.72 8.84
N GLU A 103 -6.79 7.53 9.44
CA GLU A 103 -8.21 7.21 9.61
C GLU A 103 -8.93 7.03 8.26
N SER A 104 -8.71 7.93 7.31
CA SER A 104 -9.25 7.84 5.96
C SER A 104 -8.75 6.60 5.22
N SER A 105 -7.49 6.21 5.42
CA SER A 105 -6.91 5.01 4.80
C SER A 105 -7.55 3.73 5.34
N PHE A 106 -7.77 3.63 6.67
CA PHE A 106 -8.52 2.52 7.25
C PHE A 106 -9.96 2.46 6.75
N ALA A 107 -10.66 3.60 6.71
CA ALA A 107 -12.03 3.66 6.20
C ALA A 107 -12.12 3.20 4.72
N ALA A 108 -11.12 3.54 3.91
CA ALA A 108 -11.05 3.15 2.50
C ALA A 108 -10.81 1.64 2.32
N ILE A 109 -9.97 1.04 3.17
CA ILE A 109 -9.75 -0.42 3.22
C ILE A 109 -11.06 -1.13 3.60
N ASP A 110 -11.71 -0.69 4.65
CA ASP A 110 -12.95 -1.29 5.13
C ASP A 110 -14.08 -1.21 4.09
N ALA A 111 -14.20 -0.05 3.42
CA ALA A 111 -15.16 0.12 2.33
C ALA A 111 -14.87 -0.83 1.16
N ALA A 112 -13.61 -0.98 0.77
CA ALA A 112 -13.22 -1.92 -0.29
C ALA A 112 -13.51 -3.38 0.07
N ASN A 113 -13.21 -3.79 1.31
CA ASN A 113 -13.49 -5.14 1.80
C ASN A 113 -14.99 -5.45 1.83
N ARG A 114 -15.83 -4.50 2.29
CA ARG A 114 -17.29 -4.67 2.26
C ARG A 114 -17.83 -4.79 0.84
N ALA A 115 -17.36 -3.93 -0.07
CA ALA A 115 -17.77 -4.00 -1.47
C ALA A 115 -17.40 -5.33 -2.13
N ALA A 116 -16.22 -5.87 -1.82
CA ALA A 116 -15.80 -7.19 -2.30
C ALA A 116 -16.67 -8.32 -1.72
N ALA A 117 -17.02 -8.25 -0.43
CA ALA A 117 -17.90 -9.23 0.21
C ALA A 117 -19.32 -9.21 -0.39
N ASP A 118 -19.87 -8.02 -0.63
CA ASP A 118 -21.18 -7.85 -1.26
C ASP A 118 -21.21 -8.43 -2.67
N GLU A 119 -20.16 -8.21 -3.46
CA GLU A 119 -20.05 -8.78 -4.80
C GLU A 119 -19.94 -10.31 -4.78
N GLN A 120 -19.13 -10.86 -3.87
CA GLN A 120 -19.04 -12.31 -3.67
C GLN A 120 -20.41 -12.92 -3.33
N ALA A 121 -21.18 -12.28 -2.44
CA ALA A 121 -22.51 -12.73 -2.07
C ALA A 121 -23.48 -12.73 -3.26
N ARG A 122 -23.43 -11.70 -4.11
CA ARG A 122 -24.24 -11.63 -5.36
C ARG A 122 -23.89 -12.76 -6.31
N LEU A 123 -22.60 -13.04 -6.51
CA LEU A 123 -22.15 -14.12 -7.41
C LEU A 123 -22.58 -15.49 -6.91
N VAL A 124 -22.52 -15.73 -5.59
CA VAL A 124 -23.02 -16.97 -4.98
C VAL A 124 -24.52 -17.14 -5.21
N GLU A 125 -25.31 -16.08 -5.05
CA GLU A 125 -26.76 -16.12 -5.28
C GLU A 125 -27.09 -16.38 -6.76
N VAL A 126 -26.41 -15.71 -7.69
CA VAL A 126 -26.57 -15.96 -9.14
C VAL A 126 -26.21 -17.41 -9.48
N ARG A 127 -25.13 -17.95 -8.91
CA ARG A 127 -24.72 -19.35 -9.12
C ARG A 127 -25.75 -20.34 -8.57
N ARG A 128 -26.32 -20.08 -7.39
CA ARG A 128 -27.39 -20.91 -6.80
C ARG A 128 -28.61 -20.95 -7.72
N ARG A 129 -29.04 -19.80 -8.25
CA ARG A 129 -30.19 -19.72 -9.17
C ARG A 129 -29.97 -20.40 -10.52
N ARG A 130 -28.72 -20.51 -10.99
CA ARG A 130 -28.39 -21.21 -12.24
C ARG A 130 -28.31 -22.73 -12.10
N LEU A 131 -28.20 -23.23 -10.87
CA LEU A 131 -28.06 -24.66 -10.57
C LEU A 131 -29.34 -25.29 -9.98
N ALA A 132 -30.35 -24.48 -9.71
CA ALA A 132 -31.70 -24.89 -9.30
C ALA A 132 -32.63 -24.96 -10.52
#